data_AF-A0A1F8SZF0-F1
#
_entry.id   AF-A0A1F8SZF0-F1
#
_cell.length_a   1.000
_cell.length_b   1.000
_cell.length_c   1.000
_cell.angle_alpha   90.00
_cell.angle_beta   90.00
_cell.angle_gamma   90.00
#
_symmetry.space_group_name_H-M   'P 1'
#
loop_
_entity.id
_entity.type
_entity.pdbx_description
1 polymer ?
#
loop_
_entity_poly.entity_id
_entity_poly.type
_entity_poly.pdbx_seq_one_letter_code
_entity_poly.pdbx_strand_id
1 'polypeptide(L)'
;MNKIFAGVDVGRKNIVFGVVLFLVLGVVVGVPLTVDLFGGSMLTESQYQTWKVLHAYGVFTAFINFFFGFLVDQMRLGRRQLEIASWSFLVAGLVGGIGRPVLFLLSVPGSTGSYAISLIETVGFVVGTFIFVRSRMQGRAG
;
A
#
# COMPACT_ATOMS: atom_id res chain seq x y z
N MET A 1 22.85 7.47 15.57
CA MET A 1 22.31 7.87 14.25
C MET A 1 21.05 7.07 13.94
N ASN A 2 19.89 7.73 13.98
CA ASN A 2 18.64 7.46 13.21
C ASN A 2 17.49 8.25 13.84
N LYS A 3 17.54 9.59 13.75
CA LYS A 3 16.50 10.47 14.30
C LYS A 3 15.14 10.29 13.59
N ILE A 4 15.14 9.83 12.34
CA ILE A 4 13.93 9.65 11.51
C ILE A 4 13.09 8.45 11.98
N PHE A 5 13.72 7.42 12.55
CA PHE A 5 13.04 6.21 13.05
C PHE A 5 12.94 6.14 14.57
N ALA A 6 13.30 7.22 15.27
CA ALA A 6 13.18 7.27 16.71
C ALA A 6 11.68 7.26 17.09
N GLY A 7 11.29 6.32 17.96
CA GLY A 7 9.89 6.18 18.40
C GLY A 7 8.97 5.47 17.40
N VAL A 8 9.51 4.75 16.42
CA VAL A 8 8.72 3.98 15.44
C VAL A 8 8.96 2.48 15.64
N ASP A 9 8.15 1.87 16.51
CA ASP A 9 8.24 0.44 16.83
C ASP A 9 7.19 -0.38 16.08
N VAL A 10 5.91 -0.02 16.17
CA VAL A 10 4.84 -0.71 15.43
C VAL A 10 4.93 -0.36 13.96
N GLY A 11 5.13 0.91 13.64
CA GLY A 11 5.05 1.44 12.28
C GLY A 11 6.21 1.09 11.37
N ARG A 12 7.32 0.62 11.96
CA ARG A 12 8.54 0.26 11.23
C ARG A 12 8.25 -0.71 10.08
N LYS A 13 7.38 -1.71 10.30
CA LYS A 13 7.02 -2.69 9.26
C LYS A 13 6.29 -2.04 8.09
N ASN A 14 5.36 -1.11 8.33
CA ASN A 14 4.68 -0.39 7.25
C ASN A 14 5.64 0.51 6.49
N ILE A 15 6.59 1.16 7.17
CA ILE A 15 7.61 1.98 6.51
C ILE A 15 8.48 1.12 5.58
N VAL A 16 9.05 0.03 6.11
CA VAL A 16 9.88 -0.88 5.32
C VAL A 16 9.08 -1.45 4.14
N PHE A 17 7.86 -1.92 4.40
CA PHE A 17 6.97 -2.42 3.36
C PHE A 17 6.67 -1.36 2.29
N GLY A 18 6.33 -0.13 2.69
CA GLY A 18 6.05 0.97 1.77
C GLY A 18 7.26 1.32 0.90
N VAL A 19 8.46 1.38 1.47
CA VAL A 19 9.70 1.60 0.70
C VAL A 19 9.94 0.47 -0.28
N VAL A 20 9.87 -0.78 0.16
CA VAL A 20 10.10 -1.95 -0.70
C VAL A 20 9.06 -2.00 -1.82
N LEU A 21 7.79 -1.79 -1.51
CA LEU A 21 6.72 -1.79 -2.50
C LEU A 21 6.90 -0.66 -3.53
N PHE A 22 7.29 0.54 -3.07
CA PHE A 22 7.60 1.65 -3.95
C PHE A 22 8.77 1.33 -4.88
N LEU A 23 9.85 0.73 -4.38
CA LEU A 23 11.00 0.36 -5.22
C LEU A 23 10.62 -0.73 -6.22
N VAL A 24 9.89 -1.76 -5.79
CA VAL A 24 9.47 -2.86 -6.67
C VAL A 24 8.52 -2.34 -7.75
N LEU A 25 7.44 -1.63 -7.40
CA LEU A 25 6.46 -1.16 -8.38
C LEU A 25 6.98 0.04 -9.19
N GLY A 26 7.83 0.86 -8.57
CA GLY A 26 8.58 1.95 -9.19
C GLY A 26 9.48 1.46 -10.32
N VAL A 27 10.24 0.40 -10.06
CA VAL A 27 11.21 -0.13 -11.03
C VAL A 27 10.55 -1.14 -11.97
N VAL A 28 9.90 -2.18 -11.47
CA VAL A 28 9.38 -3.30 -12.29
C VAL A 28 8.27 -2.84 -13.23
N VAL A 29 7.36 -1.97 -12.76
CA VAL A 29 6.24 -1.48 -13.58
C VAL A 29 6.59 -0.13 -14.21
N GLY A 30 7.33 0.74 -13.51
CA GLY A 30 7.65 2.08 -14.02
C GLY A 30 8.68 2.11 -15.14
N VAL A 31 9.66 1.19 -15.16
CA VAL A 31 10.68 1.17 -16.24
C VAL A 31 10.05 0.84 -17.60
N PRO A 32 9.25 -0.23 -17.77
CA PRO A 32 8.59 -0.51 -19.06
C PRO A 32 7.67 0.63 -19.52
N LEU A 33 6.94 1.25 -18.60
CA LEU A 33 6.11 2.43 -18.91
C LEU A 33 6.95 3.61 -19.39
N THR A 34 8.11 3.84 -18.78
CA THR A 34 9.01 4.93 -19.15
C THR A 34 9.63 4.68 -20.52
N VAL A 35 10.05 3.45 -20.81
CA VAL A 35 10.61 3.07 -22.12
C VAL A 35 9.58 3.34 -23.23
N ASP A 36 8.33 2.92 -23.05
CA ASP A 36 7.27 3.13 -24.05
C ASP A 36 6.87 4.61 -24.16
N LEU A 37 6.89 5.37 -23.05
CA LEU A 37 6.65 6.82 -23.08
C LEU A 37 7.65 7.56 -23.97
N PHE A 38 8.91 7.08 -24.04
CA PHE A 38 9.97 7.66 -24.86
C PHE A 38 10.12 7.01 -26.24
N GLY A 39 9.09 6.28 -26.72
CA GLY A 39 9.04 5.73 -28.07
C GLY A 39 9.56 4.30 -28.21
N GLY A 40 9.77 3.59 -27.10
CA GLY A 40 9.95 2.14 -27.10
C GLY A 40 8.65 1.38 -27.44
N SER A 41 8.76 0.06 -27.60
CA SER A 41 7.62 -0.84 -27.89
C SER A 41 7.69 -2.13 -27.07
N MET A 42 7.83 -2.00 -25.74
CA MET A 42 7.83 -3.12 -24.82
C MET A 42 6.42 -3.66 -24.54
N LEU A 43 5.41 -2.79 -24.52
CA LEU A 43 4.02 -3.12 -24.22
C LEU A 43 3.12 -2.83 -25.43
N THR A 44 2.04 -3.60 -25.55
CA THR A 44 0.91 -3.20 -26.39
C THR A 44 0.18 -2.01 -25.76
N GLU A 45 -0.61 -1.28 -26.54
CA GLU A 45 -1.39 -0.14 -26.01
C GLU A 45 -2.29 -0.54 -24.83
N SER A 46 -2.95 -1.69 -24.91
CA SER A 46 -3.81 -2.21 -23.82
C SER A 46 -3.01 -2.59 -22.57
N GLN A 47 -1.81 -3.14 -22.74
CA GLN A 47 -0.88 -3.42 -21.65
C GLN A 47 -0.39 -2.12 -21.02
N TYR A 48 0.03 -1.13 -21.82
CA TYR A 48 0.49 0.16 -21.35
C TYR A 48 -0.56 0.87 -20.47
N GLN A 49 -1.82 0.94 -20.92
CA GLN A 49 -2.89 1.55 -20.12
C GLN A 49 -3.11 0.81 -18.80
N THR A 50 -3.10 -0.52 -18.82
CA THR A 50 -3.31 -1.33 -17.61
C THR A 50 -2.14 -1.19 -16.64
N TRP A 51 -0.91 -1.29 -17.12
CA TRP A 51 0.31 -1.17 -16.33
C TRP A 51 0.42 0.21 -15.69
N LYS A 52 0.02 1.26 -16.40
CA LYS A 52 -0.04 2.62 -15.86
C LYS A 52 -0.97 2.72 -14.65
N VAL A 53 -2.16 2.11 -14.72
CA VAL A 53 -3.10 2.05 -13.59
C VAL A 53 -2.51 1.25 -12.43
N LEU A 54 -1.95 0.06 -12.71
CA LEU A 54 -1.31 -0.78 -11.69
C LEU A 54 -0.13 -0.07 -11.01
N HIS A 55 0.69 0.64 -11.78
CA HIS A 55 1.81 1.42 -11.28
C HIS A 55 1.35 2.54 -10.35
N ALA A 56 0.42 3.39 -10.82
CA ALA A 56 -0.10 4.49 -10.01
C ALA A 56 -0.76 3.99 -8.71
N TYR A 57 -1.55 2.92 -8.81
CA TYR A 57 -2.17 2.28 -7.65
C TYR A 57 -1.15 1.69 -6.66
N GLY A 58 -0.14 1.02 -7.20
CA GLY A 58 0.99 0.50 -6.46
C GLY A 58 1.76 1.55 -5.68
N VAL A 59 2.12 2.65 -6.34
CA VAL A 59 2.80 3.79 -5.73
C VAL A 59 1.93 4.42 -4.63
N PHE A 60 0.61 4.53 -4.84
CA PHE A 60 -0.32 5.04 -3.85
C PHE A 60 -0.41 4.15 -2.59
N THR A 61 -0.52 2.83 -2.76
CA THR A 61 -0.56 1.89 -1.63
C THR A 61 0.76 1.86 -0.84
N ALA A 62 1.89 1.99 -1.53
CA ALA A 62 3.21 2.15 -0.94
C ALA A 62 3.31 3.44 -0.11
N PHE A 63 2.86 4.57 -0.68
CA PHE A 63 2.79 5.86 -0.01
C PHE A 63 1.95 5.80 1.27
N ILE A 64 0.73 5.24 1.20
CA ILE A 64 -0.14 5.12 2.37
C ILE A 64 0.55 4.33 3.48
N ASN A 65 1.16 3.19 3.16
CA ASN A 65 1.84 2.36 4.16
C ASN A 65 3.02 3.09 4.79
N PHE A 66 3.83 3.77 3.98
CA PHE A 66 4.94 4.58 4.48
C PHE A 66 4.44 5.65 5.45
N PHE A 67 3.49 6.48 5.03
CA PHE A 67 2.95 7.57 5.86
C PHE A 67 2.27 7.06 7.13
N PHE A 68 1.44 6.03 7.02
CA PHE A 68 0.79 5.43 8.18
C PHE A 68 1.82 4.91 9.19
N GLY A 69 2.90 4.30 8.71
CA GLY A 69 3.99 3.81 9.55
C GLY A 69 4.66 4.92 10.38
N PHE A 70 4.78 6.16 9.88
CA PHE A 70 5.28 7.28 10.69
C PHE A 70 4.29 7.76 11.74
N LEU A 71 2.99 7.59 11.49
CA LEU A 71 1.93 8.15 12.33
C LEU A 71 1.44 7.17 13.40
N VAL A 72 1.54 5.86 13.16
CA VAL A 72 0.88 4.86 14.02
C VAL A 72 1.36 4.92 15.46
N ASP A 73 2.67 5.02 15.70
CA ASP A 73 3.23 5.07 17.06
C ASP A 73 2.98 6.42 17.77
N GLN A 74 2.46 7.43 17.06
CA GLN A 74 2.02 8.70 17.65
C GLN A 74 0.57 8.65 18.14
N MET A 75 -0.16 7.57 17.86
CA MET A 75 -1.52 7.38 18.34
C MET A 75 -1.52 7.03 19.83
N ARG A 76 -2.38 7.69 20.61
CA ARG A 76 -2.58 7.39 22.04
C ARG A 76 -3.47 6.16 22.22
N LEU A 77 -3.01 5.00 21.76
CA LEU A 77 -3.71 3.71 21.82
C LEU A 77 -2.86 2.66 22.52
N GLY A 78 -3.51 1.60 23.01
CA GLY A 78 -2.79 0.42 23.52
C GLY A 78 -2.06 -0.33 22.40
N ARG A 79 -0.94 -0.99 22.72
CA ARG A 79 -0.08 -1.71 21.75
C ARG A 79 -0.86 -2.63 20.80
N ARG A 80 -1.84 -3.38 21.33
CA ARG A 80 -2.68 -4.28 20.52
C ARG A 80 -3.46 -3.54 19.42
N GLN A 81 -4.01 -2.37 19.71
CA GLN A 81 -4.77 -1.59 18.72
C GLN A 81 -3.85 -0.98 17.66
N LEU A 82 -2.64 -0.54 18.06
CA LEU A 82 -1.61 -0.09 17.13
C LEU A 82 -1.21 -1.21 16.16
N GLU A 83 -0.96 -2.41 16.69
CA GLU A 83 -0.60 -3.57 15.87
C GLU A 83 -1.72 -3.96 14.92
N ILE A 84 -2.98 -3.98 15.37
CA ILE A 84 -4.12 -4.27 14.49
C ILE A 84 -4.17 -3.25 13.34
N ALA A 85 -4.13 -1.95 13.64
CA ALA A 85 -4.19 -0.92 12.61
C ALA A 85 -3.03 -1.05 11.61
N SER A 86 -1.82 -1.27 12.13
CA SER A 86 -0.61 -1.47 11.33
C SER A 86 -0.71 -2.69 10.41
N TRP A 87 -1.17 -3.83 10.92
CA TRP A 87 -1.37 -5.03 10.11
C TRP A 87 -2.50 -4.86 9.09
N SER A 88 -3.58 -4.13 9.42
CA SER A 88 -4.67 -3.87 8.48
C SER A 88 -4.19 -3.08 7.25
N PHE A 89 -3.38 -2.04 7.45
CA PHE A 89 -2.78 -1.29 6.34
C PHE A 89 -1.76 -2.11 5.54
N LEU A 90 -0.98 -2.96 6.21
CA LEU A 90 0.02 -3.81 5.56
C LEU A 90 -0.65 -4.87 4.69
N VAL A 91 -1.67 -5.57 5.21
CA VAL A 91 -2.45 -6.54 4.44
C VAL A 91 -3.14 -5.89 3.26
N ALA A 92 -3.75 -4.70 3.46
CA ALA A 92 -4.38 -3.97 2.36
C ALA A 92 -3.36 -3.60 1.27
N GLY A 93 -2.19 -3.09 1.65
CA GLY A 93 -1.12 -2.76 0.71
C GLY A 93 -0.54 -3.98 0.01
N LEU A 94 -0.40 -5.11 0.70
CA LEU A 94 0.10 -6.36 0.11
C LEU A 94 -0.87 -6.91 -0.94
N VAL A 95 -2.14 -7.04 -0.55
CA VAL A 95 -3.17 -7.63 -1.41
C VAL A 95 -3.51 -6.72 -2.58
N GLY A 96 -3.62 -5.41 -2.34
CA GLY A 96 -3.86 -4.40 -3.38
C GLY A 96 -2.66 -4.14 -4.28
N GLY A 97 -1.53 -3.83 -3.67
CA GLY A 97 -0.31 -3.38 -4.37
C GLY A 97 0.46 -4.51 -5.06
N ILE A 98 0.41 -5.74 -4.54
CA ILE A 98 1.07 -6.92 -5.16
C ILE A 98 0.05 -7.86 -5.79
N GLY A 99 -1.05 -8.16 -5.09
CA GLY A 99 -2.02 -9.14 -5.57
C GLY A 99 -2.69 -8.75 -6.90
N ARG A 100 -3.02 -7.47 -7.12
CA ARG A 100 -3.60 -7.02 -8.40
C ARG A 100 -2.63 -7.19 -9.58
N PRO A 101 -1.36 -6.74 -9.51
CA PRO A 101 -0.37 -7.05 -10.54
C PRO A 101 -0.20 -8.55 -10.79
N VAL A 102 -0.18 -9.38 -9.75
CA VAL A 102 -0.06 -10.84 -9.91
C VAL A 102 -1.25 -11.44 -10.65
N LEU A 103 -2.49 -11.07 -10.32
CA LEU A 103 -3.67 -11.56 -11.05
C LEU A 103 -3.65 -11.12 -12.52
N PHE A 104 -3.16 -9.91 -12.79
CA PHE A 104 -3.00 -9.44 -14.16
C PHE A 104 -1.95 -10.25 -14.93
N LEU A 105 -0.79 -10.52 -14.33
CA LEU A 105 0.26 -11.34 -14.94
C LEU A 105 -0.18 -12.79 -15.20
N LEU A 106 -1.07 -13.31 -14.35
CA LEU A 106 -1.68 -14.64 -14.53
C LEU A 106 -2.88 -14.63 -15.48
N SER A 107 -3.19 -13.49 -16.13
CA SER A 107 -4.32 -13.34 -17.07
C SER A 107 -5.68 -13.74 -16.48
N VAL A 108 -5.88 -13.50 -15.18
CA VAL A 108 -7.15 -13.76 -14.47
C VAL A 108 -7.86 -12.49 -13.92
N PRO A 109 -7.81 -11.32 -14.61
CA PRO A 109 -8.55 -10.13 -14.16
C PRO A 109 -10.06 -10.39 -14.20
N GLY A 110 -10.79 -9.87 -13.21
CA GLY A 110 -12.25 -10.06 -13.12
C GLY A 110 -12.73 -11.43 -12.60
N SER A 111 -11.81 -12.33 -12.23
CA SER A 111 -12.15 -13.60 -11.57
C SER A 111 -12.59 -13.40 -10.10
N THR A 112 -13.11 -14.45 -9.46
CA THR A 112 -13.40 -14.49 -8.01
C THR A 112 -12.22 -13.99 -7.17
N GLY A 113 -10.98 -14.26 -7.61
CA GLY A 113 -9.77 -13.74 -6.97
C GLY A 113 -9.71 -12.21 -6.95
N SER A 114 -10.11 -11.54 -8.03
CA SER A 114 -10.13 -10.07 -8.12
C SER A 114 -11.11 -9.44 -7.12
N TYR A 115 -12.27 -10.07 -6.92
CA TYR A 115 -13.26 -9.62 -5.93
C TYR A 115 -12.77 -9.87 -4.50
N ALA A 116 -12.19 -11.03 -4.22
CA ALA A 116 -11.62 -11.34 -2.91
C ALA A 116 -10.50 -10.37 -2.52
N ILE A 117 -9.59 -10.06 -3.45
CA ILE A 117 -8.54 -9.06 -3.27
C ILE A 117 -9.14 -7.70 -2.91
N SER A 118 -10.12 -7.24 -3.70
CA SER A 118 -10.75 -5.94 -3.49
C SER A 118 -11.46 -5.86 -2.13
N LEU A 119 -12.11 -6.94 -1.70
CA LEU A 119 -12.77 -7.01 -0.39
C LEU A 119 -11.76 -6.96 0.76
N ILE A 120 -10.72 -7.80 0.72
CA ILE A 120 -9.70 -7.86 1.78
C ILE A 120 -8.99 -6.51 1.92
N GLU A 121 -8.62 -5.91 0.78
CA GLU A 121 -8.01 -4.59 0.72
C GLU A 121 -8.91 -3.52 1.35
N THR A 122 -10.18 -3.49 0.94
CA THR A 122 -11.16 -2.52 1.44
C THR A 122 -11.34 -2.67 2.95
N VAL A 123 -11.54 -3.91 3.44
CA VAL A 123 -11.70 -4.17 4.88
C VAL A 123 -10.45 -3.76 5.65
N GLY A 124 -9.26 -4.07 5.13
CA GLY A 124 -7.99 -3.68 5.75
C GLY A 124 -7.87 -2.15 5.88
N PHE A 125 -8.09 -1.40 4.79
CA PHE A 125 -8.05 0.06 4.86
C PHE A 125 -9.13 0.64 5.78
N VAL A 126 -10.36 0.12 5.74
CA VAL A 126 -11.46 0.60 6.57
C VAL A 126 -11.17 0.37 8.06
N VAL A 127 -10.75 -0.83 8.45
CA VAL A 127 -10.42 -1.15 9.85
C VAL A 127 -9.28 -0.28 10.36
N GLY A 128 -8.19 -0.18 9.59
CA GLY A 128 -7.04 0.66 9.96
C GLY A 128 -7.43 2.14 10.10
N THR A 129 -8.18 2.65 9.13
CA THR A 129 -8.63 4.06 9.12
C THR A 129 -9.59 4.35 10.27
N PHE A 130 -10.52 3.43 10.56
CA PHE A 130 -11.43 3.58 11.69
C PHE A 130 -10.68 3.69 13.02
N ILE A 131 -9.69 2.83 13.26
CA ILE A 131 -8.86 2.88 14.47
C ILE A 131 -8.09 4.21 14.54
N PHE A 132 -7.51 4.64 13.41
CA PHE A 132 -6.78 5.90 13.31
C PHE A 132 -7.67 7.11 13.65
N VAL A 133 -8.82 7.24 12.99
CA VAL A 133 -9.76 8.35 13.21
C VAL A 133 -10.26 8.35 14.65
N ARG A 134 -10.65 7.19 15.18
CA ARG A 134 -11.08 7.07 16.58
C ARG A 134 -10.02 7.56 17.55
N SER A 135 -8.74 7.22 17.34
CA SER A 135 -7.64 7.72 18.18
C SER A 135 -7.53 9.25 18.15
N ARG A 136 -7.63 9.85 16.95
CA ARG A 136 -7.55 11.31 16.79
C ARG A 136 -8.73 12.04 17.42
N MET A 137 -9.92 11.44 17.44
CA MET A 137 -11.10 11.99 18.10
C MET A 137 -10.97 11.94 19.63
N GLN A 138 -10.46 10.84 20.19
CA GLN A 138 -10.24 10.72 21.64
C GLN A 138 -9.21 11.72 22.17
N GLY A 139 -8.19 12.04 21.36
CA GLY A 139 -7.18 13.04 21.73
C GLY A 139 -7.65 14.50 21.70
N ARG A 140 -8.85 14.80 21.19
CA ARG A 140 -9.43 16.16 21.14
C ARG A 140 -10.45 16.45 22.25
N ALA A 141 -10.89 15.42 22.96
CA ALA A 141 -11.96 15.51 23.96
C ALA A 141 -11.45 15.76 25.39
N GLY A 142 -10.17 16.09 25.56
CA GLY A 142 -9.54 16.48 26.83
C GLY A 142 -8.50 17.56 26.59
#